data_AF-A0A7S2CPQ0-F1
#
_entry.id   AF-A0A7S2CPQ0-F1
#
_cell.length_a   1.000
_cell.length_b   1.000
_cell.length_c   1.000
_cell.angle_alpha   90.00
_cell.angle_beta   90.00
_cell.angle_gamma   90.00
#
_symmetry.space_group_name_H-M   'P 1'
#
loop_
_entity.id
_entity.type
_entity.pdbx_description
1 polymer ?
#
loop_
_entity_poly.entity_id
_entity_poly.type
_entity_poly.pdbx_seq_one_letter_code
_entity_poly.pdbx_strand_id
1 'polypeptide(L)'
;TAPVLLGHHPLSFWTFVTIWVALLIEEHSGHDVWWAPYNWMPFARCPCGGGAAPHDIHHYKVNKNFGFVLCVWDQLFDTFEPVCAPPALPQVRKETWWEFQASRKKES
;
A
#
# COMPACT_ATOMS: atom_id res chain seq x y z
N THR A 1 20.32 19.40 13.91
CA THR A 1 21.08 20.62 13.57
C THR A 1 21.25 20.89 12.07
N ALA A 2 20.73 20.05 11.15
CA ALA A 2 21.04 20.15 9.71
C ALA A 2 20.40 21.28 8.85
N PRO A 3 19.15 21.74 9.06
CA PRO A 3 18.49 22.62 8.07
C PRO A 3 18.81 24.11 8.23
N VAL A 4 19.10 24.55 9.46
CA VAL A 4 19.42 25.94 9.79
C VAL A 4 20.78 26.34 9.23
N LEU A 5 21.70 25.38 9.09
CA LEU A 5 23.07 25.62 8.60
C LEU A 5 23.14 25.87 7.08
N LEU A 6 22.10 25.52 6.31
CA LEU A 6 22.02 25.73 4.86
C LEU A 6 21.27 27.01 4.47
N GLY A 7 20.85 27.83 5.44
CA GLY A 7 20.14 29.09 5.18
C GLY A 7 18.70 28.91 4.67
N HIS A 8 18.12 27.71 4.78
CA HIS A 8 16.73 27.47 4.39
C HIS A 8 15.76 28.12 5.38
N HIS A 9 14.68 28.72 4.86
CA HIS A 9 13.64 29.29 5.69
C HIS A 9 13.06 28.19 6.61
N PRO A 10 12.92 28.42 7.93
CA PRO A 10 12.44 27.40 8.86
C PRO A 10 11.13 26.75 8.42
N LEU A 11 10.23 27.52 7.79
CA LEU A 11 8.99 26.99 7.21
C LEU A 11 9.25 25.89 6.17
N SER A 12 10.22 26.05 5.27
CA SER A 12 10.54 25.04 4.24
C SER A 12 10.99 23.73 4.88
N PHE A 13 11.79 23.81 5.95
CA PHE A 13 12.21 22.63 6.70
C PHE A 13 11.01 21.95 7.38
N TRP A 14 10.17 22.71 8.08
CA TRP A 14 9.01 22.14 8.76
C TRP A 14 7.99 21.56 7.79
N THR A 15 7.78 22.19 6.64
CA THR A 15 6.93 21.65 5.57
C THR A 15 7.50 20.35 5.04
N PHE A 16 8.81 20.30 4.74
CA PHE A 16 9.46 19.07 4.29
C PHE A 16 9.32 17.94 5.32
N VAL A 17 9.63 18.21 6.60
CA VAL A 17 9.50 17.21 7.67
C VAL A 17 8.06 16.74 7.84
N THR A 18 7.10 17.66 7.82
CA THR A 18 5.68 17.32 7.96
C THR A 18 5.23 16.38 6.83
N ILE A 19 5.56 16.71 5.59
CA ILE A 19 5.25 15.87 4.43
C ILE A 19 5.94 14.51 4.58
N TRP A 20 7.23 14.51 4.92
CA TRP A 20 8.01 13.28 5.08
C TRP A 20 7.43 12.35 6.15
N VAL A 21 7.06 12.89 7.31
CA VAL A 21 6.43 12.13 8.39
C VAL A 21 5.06 11.61 7.98
N ALA A 22 4.25 12.41 7.26
CA ALA A 22 2.96 11.95 6.76
C ALA A 22 3.10 10.75 5.82
N LEU A 23 4.12 10.75 4.94
CA LEU A 23 4.44 9.62 4.06
C LEU A 23 4.86 8.37 4.84
N LEU A 24 5.72 8.53 5.86
CA LEU A 24 6.14 7.41 6.72
C LEU A 24 4.97 6.79 7.49
N ILE A 25 4.06 7.62 8.01
CA ILE A 25 2.86 7.15 8.70
C ILE A 25 1.98 6.36 7.75
N GLU A 26 1.77 6.86 6.54
CA GLU A 26 0.91 6.22 5.54
C GLU A 26 1.40 4.80 5.25
N GLU A 27 2.67 4.64 4.89
CA GLU A 27 3.21 3.34 4.47
C GLU A 27 3.47 2.37 5.64
N HIS A 28 3.66 2.85 6.87
CA HIS A 28 3.76 1.96 8.04
C HIS A 28 2.41 1.71 8.76
N SER A 29 1.33 2.39 8.37
CA SER A 29 0.01 2.19 8.99
C SER A 29 -0.63 0.84 8.63
N GLY A 30 -0.17 0.20 7.55
CA GLY A 30 -0.80 -1.02 7.01
C GLY A 30 -2.09 -0.76 6.22
N HIS A 31 -2.49 0.51 6.02
CA HIS A 31 -3.74 0.87 5.36
C HIS A 31 -3.51 1.53 4.00
N ASP A 32 -4.20 1.04 2.96
CA ASP A 32 -4.31 1.72 1.67
C ASP A 32 -5.35 2.85 1.79
N VAL A 33 -4.87 4.09 1.91
CA VAL A 33 -5.72 5.27 2.01
C VAL A 33 -5.89 5.95 0.65
N TRP A 34 -7.07 6.49 0.39
CA TRP A 34 -7.40 7.12 -0.91
C TRP A 34 -6.50 8.32 -1.27
N TRP A 35 -5.87 8.96 -0.28
CA TRP A 35 -4.93 10.07 -0.47
C TRP A 35 -3.47 9.62 -0.57
N ALA A 36 -3.21 8.31 -0.56
CA ALA A 36 -1.86 7.79 -0.65
C ALA A 36 -1.18 8.30 -1.93
N PRO A 37 0.11 8.65 -1.89
CA PRO A 37 0.80 9.29 -3.01
C PRO A 37 0.74 8.48 -4.31
N TYR A 38 0.74 7.15 -4.21
CA TYR A 38 0.65 6.28 -5.37
C TYR A 38 -0.72 6.33 -6.06
N ASN A 39 -1.79 6.64 -5.35
CA ASN A 39 -3.12 6.81 -5.92
C ASN A 39 -3.22 8.07 -6.80
N TRP A 40 -2.31 9.04 -6.64
CA TRP A 40 -2.33 10.32 -7.36
C TRP A 40 -1.33 10.39 -8.51
N MET A 41 -0.45 9.39 -8.64
CA MET A 41 0.44 9.34 -9.79
C MET A 41 -0.37 9.05 -11.06
N PRO A 42 -0.06 9.69 -12.21
CA PRO A 42 -0.78 9.47 -13.48
C PRO A 42 -0.70 8.02 -13.99
N PHE A 43 0.06 7.19 -13.30
CA PHE A 43 0.09 5.75 -13.46
C PHE A 43 -0.33 5.05 -12.14
N ALA A 44 -1.45 5.44 -11.53
CA ALA A 44 -1.90 4.95 -10.21
C ALA A 44 -2.09 3.42 -10.07
N ARG A 45 -1.93 2.66 -11.16
CA ARG A 45 -1.84 1.18 -11.19
C ARG A 45 -0.54 0.65 -11.79
N CYS A 46 0.45 1.50 -11.89
CA CYS A 46 1.78 1.14 -12.34
C CYS A 46 2.47 0.42 -11.19
N PRO A 47 3.26 -0.62 -11.48
CA PRO A 47 4.05 -1.30 -10.47
C PRO A 47 5.02 -0.35 -9.71
N CYS A 48 5.12 0.95 -10.07
CA CYS A 48 6.05 1.91 -9.48
C CYS A 48 5.50 2.56 -8.19
N GLY A 49 4.20 2.47 -7.96
CA GLY A 49 3.59 2.97 -6.73
C GLY A 49 4.00 2.09 -5.55
N GLY A 50 4.60 2.70 -4.53
CA GLY A 50 4.78 2.06 -3.23
C GLY A 50 3.50 2.11 -2.41
N GLY A 51 3.64 2.21 -1.10
CA GLY A 51 2.53 2.25 -0.15
C GLY A 51 2.62 1.14 0.88
N ALA A 52 1.63 1.09 1.76
CA ALA A 52 1.63 0.15 2.87
C ALA A 52 1.66 -1.31 2.42
N ALA A 53 0.90 -1.68 1.39
CA ALA A 53 0.84 -3.07 0.94
C ALA A 53 2.12 -3.57 0.23
N PRO A 54 2.73 -2.83 -0.72
CA PRO A 54 4.03 -3.20 -1.28
C PRO A 54 5.16 -3.23 -0.25
N HIS A 55 5.15 -2.32 0.74
CA HIS A 55 6.15 -2.28 1.80
C HIS A 55 5.99 -3.41 2.83
N ASP A 56 4.76 -3.86 3.10
CA ASP A 56 4.54 -5.02 3.98
C ASP A 56 5.25 -6.28 3.44
N ILE A 57 5.38 -6.43 2.12
CA ILE A 57 6.15 -7.51 1.49
C ILE A 57 7.62 -7.48 1.92
N HIS A 58 8.22 -6.30 2.09
CA HIS A 58 9.59 -6.17 2.57
C HIS A 58 9.77 -6.77 3.97
N HIS A 59 8.77 -6.59 4.84
CA HIS A 59 8.80 -7.18 6.19
C HIS A 59 8.78 -8.72 6.17
N TYR A 60 8.16 -9.35 5.15
CA TYR A 60 8.22 -10.81 4.96
C TYR A 60 9.44 -11.27 4.16
N LYS A 61 9.85 -10.49 3.15
CA LYS A 61 10.94 -10.76 2.21
C LYS A 61 11.89 -9.56 2.18
N VAL A 62 12.80 -9.49 3.14
CA VAL A 62 13.74 -8.37 3.36
C VAL A 62 14.66 -8.06 2.16
N ASN A 63 14.70 -8.92 1.15
CA ASN A 63 15.48 -8.74 -0.09
C ASN A 63 14.65 -8.21 -1.27
N LYS A 64 13.40 -7.81 -1.04
CA LYS A 64 12.46 -7.27 -2.03
C LYS A 64 11.81 -5.98 -1.51
N ASN A 65 11.29 -5.18 -2.44
CA ASN A 65 10.51 -3.96 -2.21
C ASN A 65 11.14 -3.01 -1.17
N PHE A 66 12.38 -2.58 -1.40
CA PHE A 66 13.07 -1.66 -0.51
C PHE A 66 12.47 -0.24 -0.54
N GLY A 67 11.89 0.14 -1.67
CA GLY A 67 11.28 1.44 -1.89
C GLY A 67 9.88 1.50 -1.29
N PHE A 68 9.70 2.41 -0.34
CA PHE A 68 8.48 2.46 0.42
C PHE A 68 7.41 3.44 -0.09
N VAL A 69 7.82 4.64 -0.50
CA VAL A 69 6.91 5.60 -1.19
C VAL A 69 6.78 5.25 -2.67
N LEU A 70 7.90 4.88 -3.29
CA LEU A 70 8.03 4.62 -4.72
C LEU A 70 8.88 3.37 -4.93
N CYS A 71 8.35 2.41 -5.68
CA CYS A 71 9.04 1.17 -6.05
C CYS A 71 9.79 1.28 -7.40
N VAL A 72 10.04 2.52 -7.88
CA VAL A 72 10.72 2.77 -9.17
C VAL A 72 12.10 2.09 -9.20
N TRP A 73 12.84 2.18 -8.10
CA TRP A 73 14.16 1.55 -7.99
C TRP A 73 14.05 0.03 -7.89
N ASP A 74 13.04 -0.47 -7.19
CA ASP A 74 12.83 -1.91 -7.08
C ASP A 74 12.56 -2.55 -8.45
N GLN A 75 11.84 -1.86 -9.32
CA GLN A 75 11.66 -2.31 -10.70
C GLN A 75 12.94 -2.26 -11.51
N LEU A 76 13.68 -1.15 -11.41
CA LEU A 76 14.90 -0.97 -12.20
C LEU A 76 15.95 -2.04 -11.86
N PHE A 77 15.97 -2.50 -10.61
CA PHE A 77 16.94 -3.48 -10.11
C PHE A 77 16.34 -4.87 -9.88
N ASP A 78 15.14 -5.17 -10.39
CA ASP A 78 14.48 -6.48 -10.30
C ASP A 78 14.31 -7.01 -8.85
N THR A 79 14.10 -6.07 -7.93
CA THR A 79 13.78 -6.33 -6.52
C THR A 79 12.32 -6.05 -6.21
N PHE A 80 11.53 -5.69 -7.23
CA PHE A 80 10.08 -5.52 -7.13
C PHE A 80 9.36 -6.87 -7.09
N GLU A 81 8.43 -6.98 -6.15
CA GLU A 81 7.49 -8.06 -5.99
C GLU A 81 6.08 -7.43 -5.90
N PRO A 82 5.15 -7.82 -6.79
CA PRO A 82 3.80 -7.29 -6.76
C PRO A 82 3.06 -7.79 -5.52
N VAL A 83 2.19 -6.93 -4.97
CA VAL A 83 1.19 -7.36 -4.00
C VAL A 83 0.31 -8.40 -4.68
N CYS A 84 0.37 -9.64 -4.18
CA CYS A 84 -0.54 -10.69 -4.64
C CYS A 84 -1.95 -10.14 -4.49
N ALA A 85 -2.72 -10.09 -5.59
CA ALA A 85 -4.12 -9.74 -5.50
C ALA A 85 -4.73 -10.58 -4.37
N PRO A 86 -5.54 -9.97 -3.47
CA PRO A 86 -6.20 -10.77 -2.44
C PRO A 86 -6.88 -11.94 -3.15
N PRO A 87 -6.78 -13.17 -2.61
CA PRO A 87 -7.47 -14.31 -3.21
C PRO A 87 -8.90 -13.86 -3.46
N ALA A 88 -9.39 -14.08 -4.69
CA ALA A 88 -10.73 -13.63 -5.09
C ALA A 88 -11.66 -13.90 -3.91
N LEU A 89 -12.29 -12.83 -3.37
CA LEU A 89 -13.14 -12.94 -2.20
C LEU A 89 -13.96 -14.22 -2.38
N PRO A 90 -13.89 -15.19 -1.46
CA PRO A 90 -14.63 -16.43 -1.61
C PRO A 90 -16.04 -16.02 -1.96
N GLN A 91 -16.55 -16.48 -3.11
CA GLN A 91 -17.84 -16.05 -3.64
C GLN A 91 -18.83 -16.19 -2.50
N VAL A 92 -19.15 -15.07 -1.81
CA VAL A 92 -20.03 -15.11 -0.66
C VAL A 92 -21.31 -15.63 -1.25
N ARG A 93 -21.66 -16.83 -0.83
CA ARG A 93 -22.75 -17.54 -1.45
C ARG A 93 -23.98 -16.67 -1.21
N LYS A 94 -24.51 -16.08 -2.29
CA LYS A 94 -25.62 -15.11 -2.23
C LYS A 94 -26.96 -15.79 -1.90
N GLU A 95 -26.92 -16.99 -1.34
CA GLU A 95 -28.13 -17.64 -0.89
C GLU A 95 -28.58 -16.99 0.41
N THR A 96 -29.83 -16.57 0.42
CA THR A 96 -30.53 -16.19 1.63
C THR A 96 -30.67 -17.42 2.53
N TRP A 97 -30.83 -17.18 3.83
CA TRP A 97 -30.96 -18.26 4.81
C TRP A 97 -32.11 -19.24 4.48
N TRP A 98 -33.18 -18.76 3.85
CA TRP A 98 -34.33 -19.55 3.40
C TRP A 98 -33.97 -20.52 2.26
N GLU A 99 -33.11 -20.10 1.34
CA GLU A 99 -32.64 -20.92 0.21
C GLU A 99 -31.69 -22.03 0.69
N PHE A 100 -30.83 -21.72 1.67
CA PHE A 100 -29.98 -22.72 2.34
C PHE A 100 -30.79 -23.79 3.08
N GLN A 101 -31.87 -23.40 3.78
CA GLN A 101 -32.74 -24.37 4.44
C GLN A 101 -33.51 -25.26 3.46
N ALA A 102 -33.97 -24.68 2.35
CA ALA A 102 -34.71 -25.40 1.32
C ALA A 102 -33.84 -26.42 0.59
N SER A 103 -32.56 -26.14 0.36
CA SER A 103 -31.61 -27.08 -0.26
C SER A 103 -31.33 -28.29 0.64
N ARG A 104 -31.14 -28.07 1.95
CA ARG A 104 -30.90 -29.15 2.94
C ARG A 104 -32.09 -30.09 3.12
N LYS A 105 -33.33 -29.60 2.96
CA LYS A 105 -34.54 -30.42 3.01
C LYS A 105 -34.76 -31.28 1.75
N LYS A 106 -34.13 -30.94 0.62
CA LYS A 106 -34.22 -31.75 -0.61
C LYS A 106 -33.20 -32.88 -0.67
N GLU A 107 -32.16 -32.81 0.16
CA GLU A 107 -31.08 -33.81 0.25
C GLU A 107 -31.33 -34.90 1.31
N SER A 108 -32.40 -34.81 2.11
CA SER A 108 -32.82 -35.85 3.06
C SER A 108 -34.08 -36.58 2.57
#